data_AF-A0A2M8KDR1-F1
#
_entry.id   AF-A0A2M8KDR1-F1
#
_cell.length_a   1.000
_cell.length_b   1.000
_cell.length_c   1.000
_cell.angle_alpha   90.00
_cell.angle_beta   90.00
_cell.angle_gamma   90.00
#
_symmetry.space_group_name_H-M   'P 1'
#
loop_
_entity.id
_entity.type
_entity.pdbx_description
1 polymer ?
#
loop_
_entity_poly.entity_id
_entity_poly.type
_entity_poly.pdbx_seq_one_letter_code
_entity_poly.pdbx_strand_id
1 'polypeptide(L)'
;MQESQLPGQKFSIRIKMADKLKELRYTKYHLSFANWFERLLRKLRVLILKIDNLFVSWMHNTKEKSHTFNIRAKAWLVKKHIEDVQQQNQIEAIVQEKAEEEEDRDEEPKSESTDTERQLVNEIIKSPKSADLYKKLAEFYVSQGNPKDAKSAYLEVLKLCPADQKVLEKMDELDKSN
;
A
#
# COMPACT_ATOMS: atom_id res chain seq x y z
N MET A 1 -9.17 -65.61 -23.85
CA MET A 1 -9.02 -66.37 -22.59
C MET A 1 -7.65 -66.04 -22.03
N GLN A 2 -7.61 -65.31 -20.92
CA GLN A 2 -6.41 -64.97 -20.15
C GLN A 2 -6.35 -65.91 -18.95
N GLU A 3 -5.30 -66.72 -18.83
CA GLU A 3 -4.98 -67.44 -17.59
C GLU A 3 -3.79 -66.78 -16.89
N SER A 4 -4.15 -66.10 -15.80
CA SER A 4 -3.46 -65.98 -14.50
C SER A 4 -1.99 -66.44 -14.39
N GLN A 5 -1.08 -65.47 -14.30
CA GLN A 5 0.20 -65.65 -13.59
C GLN A 5 0.06 -65.26 -12.11
N LEU A 6 0.43 -66.20 -11.23
CA LEU A 6 0.31 -66.17 -9.77
C LEU A 6 1.14 -65.05 -9.08
N PRO A 7 0.56 -64.32 -8.11
CA PRO A 7 1.21 -63.19 -7.40
C PRO A 7 2.11 -63.59 -6.19
N GLY A 8 2.65 -64.81 -6.15
CA GLY A 8 3.27 -65.37 -4.94
C GLY A 8 4.77 -65.08 -4.72
N GLN A 9 5.59 -64.95 -5.77
CA GLN A 9 7.06 -64.90 -5.60
C GLN A 9 7.63 -63.51 -5.25
N LYS A 10 7.03 -62.42 -5.75
CA LYS A 10 7.57 -61.07 -5.54
C LYS A 10 7.39 -60.54 -4.11
N PHE A 11 6.47 -61.11 -3.34
CA PHE A 11 6.14 -60.63 -2.00
C PHE A 11 7.16 -61.07 -0.94
N SER A 12 7.67 -62.31 -1.00
CA SER A 12 8.66 -62.80 -0.02
C SER A 12 10.03 -62.11 -0.10
N ILE A 13 10.44 -61.62 -1.28
CA ILE A 13 11.74 -60.95 -1.44
C ILE A 13 11.72 -59.55 -0.81
N ARG A 14 10.59 -58.84 -0.94
CA ARG A 14 10.43 -57.49 -0.37
C ARG A 14 10.36 -57.51 1.15
N ILE A 15 9.72 -58.51 1.75
CA ILE A 15 9.64 -58.65 3.20
C ILE A 15 11.02 -58.97 3.80
N LYS A 16 11.78 -59.92 3.21
CA LYS A 16 13.13 -60.27 3.69
C LYS A 16 14.14 -59.12 3.58
N MET A 17 14.00 -58.24 2.58
CA MET A 17 14.84 -57.04 2.43
C MET A 17 14.48 -55.95 3.45
N ALA A 18 13.19 -55.77 3.74
CA ALA A 18 12.72 -54.79 4.72
C ALA A 18 13.18 -55.12 6.15
N ASP A 19 13.18 -56.41 6.51
CA ASP A 19 13.63 -56.86 7.83
C ASP A 19 15.15 -56.73 8.00
N LYS A 20 15.95 -57.06 6.96
CA LYS A 20 17.41 -56.83 6.97
C LYS A 20 17.79 -55.34 7.03
N LEU A 21 17.00 -54.46 6.45
CA LEU A 21 17.23 -53.01 6.50
C LEU A 21 16.86 -52.40 7.87
N LYS A 22 15.91 -53.00 8.59
CA LYS A 22 15.55 -52.61 9.96
C LYS A 22 16.64 -52.96 10.97
N GLU A 23 17.31 -54.10 10.79
CA GLU A 23 18.36 -54.57 11.70
C GLU A 23 19.68 -53.77 11.59
N LEU A 24 19.97 -53.21 10.40
CA LEU A 24 21.22 -52.48 10.13
C LEU A 24 21.18 -50.97 10.43
N ARG A 25 20.01 -50.36 10.71
CA ARG A 25 19.87 -48.90 10.65
C ARG A 25 19.74 -48.12 11.96
N TYR A 26 19.66 -48.73 13.16
CA TYR A 26 19.22 -47.92 14.32
C TYR A 26 20.07 -47.92 15.59
N THR A 27 20.89 -48.93 15.88
CA THR A 27 21.58 -48.98 17.19
C THR A 27 22.94 -48.31 17.20
N LYS A 28 23.70 -48.39 16.10
CA LYS A 28 25.10 -47.90 16.08
C LYS A 28 25.24 -46.42 15.74
N TYR A 29 24.34 -45.86 14.92
CA TYR A 29 24.38 -44.45 14.52
C TYR A 29 23.80 -43.51 15.58
N HIS A 30 22.79 -43.95 16.35
CA HIS A 30 22.16 -43.12 17.38
C HIS A 30 23.15 -42.74 18.50
N LEU A 31 24.07 -43.64 18.86
CA LEU A 31 25.09 -43.37 19.88
C LEU A 31 26.12 -42.33 19.41
N SER A 32 26.61 -42.46 18.18
CA SER A 32 27.56 -41.50 17.60
C SER A 32 26.91 -40.13 17.35
N PHE A 33 25.64 -40.11 16.94
CA PHE A 33 24.87 -38.89 16.75
C PHE A 33 24.59 -38.18 18.08
N ALA A 34 24.20 -38.92 19.13
CA ALA A 34 23.97 -38.35 20.46
C ALA A 34 25.24 -37.67 21.01
N ASN A 35 26.40 -38.31 20.86
CA ASN A 35 27.68 -37.74 21.29
C ASN A 35 28.08 -36.49 20.48
N TRP A 36 27.78 -36.47 19.18
CA TRP A 36 28.00 -35.28 18.34
C TRP A 36 27.04 -34.14 18.70
N PHE A 37 25.77 -34.47 18.93
CA PHE A 37 24.74 -33.53 19.33
C PHE A 37 25.01 -32.93 20.71
N GLU A 38 25.51 -33.72 21.66
CA GLU A 38 25.94 -33.23 22.96
C GLU A 38 27.11 -32.22 22.85
N ARG A 39 28.05 -32.44 21.92
CA ARG A 39 29.11 -31.46 21.62
C ARG A 39 28.55 -30.20 20.96
N LEU A 40 27.55 -30.34 20.09
CA LEU A 40 26.86 -29.21 19.47
C LEU A 40 26.13 -28.37 20.52
N LEU A 41 25.36 -29.00 21.42
CA LEU A 41 24.64 -28.33 22.51
C LEU A 41 25.58 -27.60 23.46
N ARG A 42 26.75 -28.19 23.77
CA ARG A 42 27.78 -27.52 24.57
C ARG A 42 28.31 -26.25 23.88
N LYS A 43 28.56 -26.30 22.58
CA LYS A 43 28.97 -25.13 21.79
C LYS A 43 27.84 -24.11 21.68
N LEU A 44 26.61 -24.56 21.47
CA LEU A 44 25.43 -23.71 21.35
C LEU A 44 25.19 -22.92 22.64
N ARG A 45 25.33 -23.56 23.81
CA ARG A 45 25.22 -22.88 25.11
C ARG A 45 26.22 -21.74 25.26
N VAL A 46 27.48 -21.95 24.87
CA VAL A 46 28.51 -20.91 24.94
C VAL A 46 28.26 -19.82 23.90
N LEU A 47 27.74 -20.17 22.73
CA LEU A 47 27.32 -19.19 21.72
C LEU A 47 26.15 -18.33 22.21
N ILE A 48 25.14 -18.93 22.85
CA ILE A 48 24.01 -18.21 23.44
C ILE A 48 24.51 -17.21 24.49
N LEU A 49 25.40 -17.63 25.40
CA LEU A 49 26.01 -16.74 26.39
C LEU A 49 26.80 -15.58 25.76
N LYS A 50 27.49 -15.83 24.63
CA LYS A 50 28.17 -14.76 23.88
C LYS A 50 27.19 -13.83 23.20
N ILE A 51 26.10 -14.36 22.65
CA ILE A 51 25.03 -13.57 22.03
C ILE A 51 24.39 -12.67 23.08
N ASP A 52 24.09 -13.18 24.27
CA ASP A 52 23.55 -12.38 25.38
C ASP A 52 24.48 -11.21 25.74
N ASN A 53 25.78 -11.47 25.83
CA ASN A 53 26.76 -10.44 26.15
C ASN A 53 26.89 -9.38 25.04
N LEU A 54 26.80 -9.80 23.77
CA LEU A 54 26.71 -8.89 22.61
C LEU A 54 25.40 -8.10 22.61
N PHE A 55 24.29 -8.71 23.02
CA PHE A 55 22.98 -8.08 23.11
C PHE A 55 22.95 -6.98 24.16
N VAL A 56 23.58 -7.20 25.32
CA VAL A 56 23.70 -6.17 26.36
C VAL A 56 24.49 -4.97 25.86
N SER A 57 25.62 -5.20 25.16
CA SER A 57 26.39 -4.11 24.55
C SER A 57 25.60 -3.37 23.46
N TRP A 58 24.85 -4.10 22.64
CA TRP A 58 24.02 -3.51 21.59
C TRP A 58 22.85 -2.70 22.16
N MET A 59 22.21 -3.18 23.23
CA MET A 59 21.14 -2.46 23.94
C MET A 59 21.62 -1.15 24.57
N HIS A 60 22.84 -1.11 25.10
CA HIS A 60 23.40 0.13 25.61
C HIS A 60 23.64 1.15 24.49
N ASN A 61 24.22 0.69 23.37
CA ASN A 61 24.57 1.54 22.24
C ASN A 61 23.34 2.00 21.42
N THR A 62 22.21 1.29 21.51
CA THR A 62 20.95 1.66 20.84
C THR A 62 20.15 2.71 21.60
N LYS A 63 20.24 2.75 22.95
CA LYS A 63 19.57 3.78 23.75
C LYS A 63 20.12 5.19 23.46
N GLU A 64 21.43 5.34 23.33
CA GLU A 64 22.05 6.64 22.99
C GLU A 64 21.73 7.10 21.56
N LYS A 65 21.66 6.15 20.61
CA LYS A 65 21.31 6.42 19.21
C LYS A 65 19.82 6.75 19.04
N SER A 66 18.94 6.25 19.90
CA SER A 66 17.50 6.52 19.83
C SER A 66 17.16 7.98 20.11
N HIS A 67 17.82 8.61 21.09
CA HIS A 67 17.58 10.03 21.41
C HIS A 67 18.07 10.95 20.28
N THR A 68 19.27 10.71 19.76
CA THR A 68 19.81 11.50 18.65
C THR A 68 19.05 11.30 17.35
N PHE A 69 18.55 10.09 17.09
CA PHE A 69 17.68 9.81 15.94
C PHE A 69 16.32 10.49 16.06
N ASN A 70 15.69 10.48 17.25
CA ASN A 70 14.44 11.19 17.49
C ASN A 70 14.60 12.72 17.33
N ILE A 71 15.70 13.29 17.82
CA ILE A 71 16.00 14.72 17.65
C ILE A 71 16.19 15.04 16.16
N ARG A 72 16.93 14.20 15.42
CA ARG A 72 17.19 14.38 13.99
C ARG A 72 15.92 14.22 13.15
N ALA A 73 15.04 13.28 13.50
CA ALA A 73 13.75 13.07 12.86
C ALA A 73 12.82 14.28 13.08
N LYS A 74 12.77 14.81 14.32
CA LYS A 74 12.02 16.04 14.64
C LYS A 74 12.57 17.24 13.87
N ALA A 75 13.89 17.41 13.81
CA ALA A 75 14.52 18.50 13.05
C ALA A 75 14.24 18.41 11.54
N TRP A 76 14.22 17.20 10.98
CA TRP A 76 13.87 16.96 9.59
C TRP A 76 12.39 17.29 9.30
N LEU A 77 11.47 16.91 10.18
CA LEU A 77 10.05 17.25 10.07
C LEU A 77 9.81 18.76 10.12
N VAL A 78 10.47 19.47 11.05
CA VAL A 78 10.37 20.93 11.15
C VAL A 78 10.91 21.60 9.89
N LYS A 79 12.05 21.15 9.36
CA LYS A 79 12.60 21.67 8.11
C LYS A 79 11.62 21.50 6.95
N LYS A 80 11.02 20.31 6.83
CA LYS A 80 10.04 20.01 5.78
C LYS A 80 8.79 20.89 5.89
N HIS A 81 8.26 21.07 7.10
CA HIS A 81 7.13 21.96 7.32
C HIS A 81 7.44 23.41 6.95
N ILE A 82 8.66 23.91 7.24
CA ILE A 82 9.07 25.26 6.85
C ILE A 82 9.14 25.40 5.34
N GLU A 83 9.63 24.39 4.62
CA GLU A 83 9.72 24.38 3.16
C GLU A 83 8.34 24.34 2.50
N ASP A 84 7.41 23.52 3.04
CA ASP A 84 6.03 23.45 2.58
C ASP A 84 5.29 24.79 2.80
N VAL A 85 5.51 25.45 3.96
CA VAL A 85 4.97 26.79 4.25
C VAL A 85 5.58 27.86 3.34
N GLN A 86 6.87 27.75 2.99
CA GLN A 86 7.50 28.66 2.02
C GLN A 86 6.94 28.48 0.62
N GLN A 87 6.65 27.25 0.19
CA GLN A 87 5.99 27.00 -1.09
C GLN A 87 4.56 27.53 -1.10
N GLN A 88 3.81 27.38 0.00
CA GLN A 88 2.48 27.98 0.15
C GLN A 88 2.55 29.50 0.07
N ASN A 89 3.46 30.14 0.81
CA ASN A 89 3.63 31.60 0.77
C ASN A 89 4.10 32.10 -0.62
N GLN A 90 4.92 31.33 -1.34
CA GLN A 90 5.30 31.66 -2.72
C GLN A 90 4.13 31.52 -3.69
N ILE A 91 3.30 30.49 -3.55
CA ILE A 91 2.08 30.32 -4.35
C ILE A 91 1.08 31.44 -4.02
N GLU A 92 0.88 31.78 -2.75
CA GLU A 92 0.00 32.88 -2.34
C GLU A 92 0.51 34.23 -2.84
N ALA A 93 1.83 34.47 -2.82
CA ALA A 93 2.43 35.67 -3.40
C ALA A 93 2.28 35.71 -4.93
N ILE A 94 2.46 34.58 -5.63
CA ILE A 94 2.23 34.48 -7.08
C ILE A 94 0.74 34.64 -7.41
N VAL A 95 -0.16 34.14 -6.56
CA VAL A 95 -1.61 34.30 -6.74
C VAL A 95 -2.04 35.74 -6.42
N GLN A 96 -1.41 36.42 -5.47
CA GLN A 96 -1.63 37.85 -5.20
C GLN A 96 -1.05 38.73 -6.31
N GLU A 97 0.17 38.48 -6.76
CA GLU A 97 0.81 39.21 -7.88
C GLU A 97 0.04 38.96 -9.18
N LYS A 98 -0.49 37.75 -9.40
CA LYS A 98 -1.36 37.43 -10.53
C LYS A 98 -2.79 37.99 -10.37
N ALA A 99 -3.30 38.13 -9.15
CA ALA A 99 -4.57 38.80 -8.88
C ALA A 99 -4.47 40.33 -9.04
N GLU A 100 -3.29 40.92 -8.75
CA GLU A 100 -2.99 42.33 -9.00
C GLU A 100 -2.67 42.60 -10.50
N GLU A 101 -2.06 41.66 -11.22
CA GLU A 101 -1.87 41.75 -12.69
C GLU A 101 -3.16 41.47 -13.50
N GLU A 102 -4.15 40.75 -12.94
CA GLU A 102 -5.46 40.50 -13.57
C GLU A 102 -6.47 41.63 -13.34
N GLU A 103 -6.17 42.65 -12.53
CA GLU A 103 -7.06 43.82 -12.32
C GLU A 103 -6.90 44.90 -13.42
N ASP A 104 -5.92 44.77 -14.33
CA ASP A 104 -5.59 45.79 -15.34
C ASP A 104 -5.55 45.27 -16.80
N ARG A 105 -6.13 44.09 -17.08
CA ARG A 105 -6.27 43.56 -18.46
C ARG A 105 -7.69 43.08 -18.78
N ASP A 106 -8.41 43.99 -19.41
CA ASP A 106 -9.47 43.81 -20.40
C ASP A 106 -10.72 42.99 -20.00
N GLU A 107 -11.81 43.74 -19.89
CA GLU A 107 -13.20 43.29 -19.92
C GLU A 107 -13.49 42.39 -21.14
N GLU A 108 -13.88 41.13 -20.92
CA GLU A 108 -14.85 40.39 -21.75
C GLU A 108 -15.60 39.33 -20.91
N PRO A 109 -16.89 39.06 -21.18
CA PRO A 109 -17.85 38.65 -20.15
C PRO A 109 -17.91 37.14 -19.91
N LYS A 110 -17.57 36.70 -18.68
CA LYS A 110 -17.81 35.33 -18.16
C LYS A 110 -18.40 35.32 -16.74
N SER A 111 -19.23 36.31 -16.40
CA SER A 111 -19.68 36.55 -15.02
C SER A 111 -20.90 35.73 -14.55
N GLU A 112 -21.31 34.67 -15.25
CA GLU A 112 -22.41 33.79 -14.77
C GLU A 112 -21.95 32.38 -14.43
N SER A 113 -20.92 31.87 -15.10
CA SER A 113 -20.45 30.48 -14.94
C SER A 113 -19.75 30.23 -13.60
N THR A 114 -18.97 31.18 -13.09
CA THR A 114 -18.21 31.01 -11.85
C THR A 114 -19.12 30.99 -10.61
N ASP A 115 -20.21 31.75 -10.64
CA ASP A 115 -21.16 31.81 -9.53
C ASP A 115 -21.93 30.50 -9.38
N THR A 116 -22.35 29.89 -10.49
CA THR A 116 -23.05 28.59 -10.46
C THR A 116 -22.17 27.47 -9.91
N GLU A 117 -20.89 27.44 -10.29
CA GLU A 117 -19.94 26.46 -9.77
C GLU A 117 -19.72 26.64 -8.26
N ARG A 118 -19.47 27.88 -7.83
CA ARG A 118 -19.27 28.23 -6.42
C ARG A 118 -20.48 27.87 -5.56
N GLN A 119 -21.69 28.09 -6.07
CA GLN A 119 -22.93 27.71 -5.38
C GLN A 119 -23.03 26.20 -5.21
N LEU A 120 -22.79 25.42 -6.27
CA LEU A 120 -22.81 23.95 -6.22
C LEU A 120 -21.76 23.41 -5.24
N VAL A 121 -20.55 23.95 -5.24
CA VAL A 121 -19.49 23.54 -4.31
C VAL A 121 -19.89 23.86 -2.86
N ASN A 122 -20.45 25.04 -2.59
CA ASN A 122 -20.95 25.40 -1.26
C ASN A 122 -22.08 24.48 -0.78
N GLU A 123 -22.97 24.05 -1.68
CA GLU A 123 -24.01 23.08 -1.37
C GLU A 123 -23.44 21.68 -1.08
N ILE A 124 -22.42 21.25 -1.83
CA ILE A 124 -21.71 19.99 -1.59
C ILE A 124 -21.03 20.00 -0.23
N ILE A 125 -20.42 21.11 0.18
CA ILE A 125 -19.83 21.26 1.51
C ILE A 125 -20.89 21.07 2.60
N LYS A 126 -22.10 21.61 2.40
CA LYS A 126 -23.22 21.44 3.34
C LYS A 126 -23.77 20.00 3.32
N SER A 127 -23.74 19.33 2.17
CA SER A 127 -24.33 17.99 1.95
C SER A 127 -23.41 17.07 1.13
N PRO A 128 -22.31 16.55 1.71
CA PRO A 128 -21.26 15.83 0.98
C PRO A 128 -21.65 14.43 0.52
N LYS A 129 -22.84 13.94 0.89
CA LYS A 129 -23.36 12.63 0.47
C LYS A 129 -24.45 12.71 -0.59
N SER A 130 -24.62 13.89 -1.20
CA SER A 130 -25.65 14.09 -2.22
C SER A 130 -25.11 13.75 -3.61
N ALA A 131 -25.46 12.57 -4.12
CA ALA A 131 -25.12 12.14 -5.47
C ALA A 131 -25.62 13.12 -6.56
N ASP A 132 -26.78 13.76 -6.34
CA ASP A 132 -27.38 14.67 -7.32
C ASP A 132 -26.62 15.99 -7.46
N LEU A 133 -25.98 16.48 -6.39
CA LEU A 133 -25.14 17.68 -6.45
C LEU A 133 -23.87 17.43 -7.25
N TYR A 134 -23.22 16.27 -7.03
CA TYR A 134 -22.06 15.86 -7.81
C TYR A 134 -22.39 15.64 -9.30
N LYS A 135 -23.60 15.16 -9.63
CA LYS A 135 -24.06 15.08 -11.03
C LYS A 135 -24.20 16.46 -11.67
N LYS A 136 -24.84 17.40 -10.99
CA LYS A 136 -25.00 18.78 -11.49
C LYS A 136 -23.65 19.45 -11.73
N LEU A 137 -22.70 19.23 -10.82
CA LEU A 137 -21.33 19.72 -10.96
C LEU A 137 -20.63 19.07 -12.16
N ALA A 138 -20.78 17.75 -12.35
CA ALA A 138 -20.21 17.05 -13.48
C ALA A 138 -20.79 17.52 -14.83
N GLU A 139 -22.11 17.71 -14.90
CA GLU A 139 -22.79 18.26 -16.08
C GLU A 139 -22.34 19.69 -16.39
N PHE A 140 -22.14 20.49 -15.35
CA PHE A 140 -21.56 21.82 -15.47
C PHE A 140 -20.16 21.75 -16.09
N TYR A 141 -19.26 20.88 -15.61
CA TYR A 141 -17.93 20.72 -16.20
C TYR A 141 -17.95 20.18 -17.64
N VAL A 142 -18.90 19.31 -17.99
CA VAL A 142 -19.11 18.88 -19.39
C VAL A 142 -19.50 20.08 -20.26
N SER A 143 -20.41 20.94 -19.78
CA SER A 143 -20.84 22.13 -20.51
C SER A 143 -19.71 23.16 -20.71
N GLN A 144 -18.75 23.19 -19.79
CA GLN A 144 -17.54 24.03 -19.88
C GLN A 144 -16.46 23.42 -20.78
N GLY A 145 -16.68 22.22 -21.34
CA GLY A 145 -15.69 21.53 -22.18
C GLY A 145 -14.49 21.01 -21.40
N ASN A 146 -14.64 20.78 -20.08
CA ASN A 146 -13.60 20.23 -19.23
C ASN A 146 -13.92 18.77 -18.83
N PRO A 147 -13.56 17.79 -19.70
CA PRO A 147 -13.89 16.39 -19.46
C PRO A 147 -13.11 15.79 -18.28
N LYS A 148 -11.97 16.38 -17.89
CA LYS A 148 -11.14 15.86 -16.78
C LYS A 148 -11.85 16.05 -15.44
N ASP A 149 -12.35 17.26 -15.20
CA ASP A 149 -13.06 17.59 -13.95
C ASP A 149 -14.49 17.03 -13.94
N ALA A 150 -15.11 16.86 -15.12
CA ALA A 150 -16.36 16.12 -15.23
C ALA A 150 -16.21 14.65 -14.79
N LYS A 151 -15.13 13.96 -15.20
CA LYS A 151 -14.87 12.57 -14.80
C LYS A 151 -14.66 12.45 -13.29
N SER A 152 -13.91 13.35 -12.67
CA SER A 152 -13.67 13.31 -11.23
C SER A 152 -14.98 13.49 -10.44
N ALA A 153 -15.84 14.43 -10.88
CA ALA A 153 -17.16 14.63 -10.28
C ALA A 153 -18.08 13.41 -10.45
N TYR A 154 -18.10 12.77 -11.63
CA TYR A 154 -18.87 11.53 -11.86
C TYR A 154 -18.36 10.34 -11.04
N LEU A 155 -17.05 10.25 -10.80
CA LEU A 155 -16.48 9.22 -9.92
C LEU A 155 -17.00 9.35 -8.49
N GLU A 156 -17.14 10.57 -7.96
CA GLU A 156 -17.76 10.79 -6.64
C GLU A 156 -19.22 10.33 -6.62
N VAL A 157 -19.96 10.52 -7.72
CA VAL A 157 -21.33 10.00 -7.84
C VAL A 157 -21.33 8.47 -7.78
N LEU A 158 -20.45 7.79 -8.51
CA LEU A 158 -20.38 6.32 -8.53
C LEU A 158 -19.96 5.74 -7.18
N LYS A 159 -19.18 6.46 -6.37
CA LYS A 159 -18.88 6.05 -4.99
C LYS A 159 -20.14 6.04 -4.11
N LEU A 160 -21.05 6.99 -4.32
CA LEU A 160 -22.30 7.11 -3.57
C LEU A 160 -23.39 6.17 -4.13
N CYS A 161 -23.46 6.06 -5.46
CA CYS A 161 -24.45 5.28 -6.21
C CYS A 161 -23.75 4.46 -7.32
N PRO A 162 -23.22 3.26 -7.00
CA PRO A 162 -22.44 2.45 -7.94
C PRO A 162 -23.23 1.93 -9.15
N ALA A 163 -24.56 1.92 -9.06
CA ALA A 163 -25.46 1.38 -10.08
C ALA A 163 -26.13 2.47 -10.92
N ASP A 164 -25.64 3.72 -10.88
CA ASP A 164 -26.23 4.79 -11.66
C ASP A 164 -25.85 4.68 -13.14
N GLN A 165 -26.78 4.10 -13.89
CA GLN A 165 -26.61 3.83 -15.32
C GLN A 165 -26.36 5.11 -16.14
N LYS A 166 -26.96 6.24 -15.75
CA LYS A 166 -26.80 7.51 -16.48
C LYS A 166 -25.38 8.06 -16.37
N VAL A 167 -24.75 7.88 -15.21
CA VAL A 167 -23.38 8.34 -14.97
C VAL A 167 -22.38 7.45 -15.70
N LEU A 168 -22.63 6.14 -15.73
CA LEU A 168 -21.81 5.18 -16.47
C LEU A 168 -21.81 5.48 -17.97
N GLU A 169 -22.99 5.73 -18.56
CA GLU A 169 -23.12 6.11 -19.97
C GLU A 169 -22.36 7.41 -20.28
N LYS A 170 -22.55 8.45 -19.47
CA LYS A 170 -21.84 9.73 -19.65
C LYS A 170 -20.33 9.61 -19.46
N MET A 171 -19.85 8.74 -18.56
CA MET A 171 -18.41 8.49 -18.42
C MET A 171 -17.83 7.79 -19.65
N ASP A 172 -18.53 6.80 -20.21
CA ASP A 172 -18.11 6.08 -21.42
C ASP A 172 -18.09 7.02 -22.65
N GLU A 173 -19.05 7.96 -22.74
CA GLU A 173 -19.03 9.03 -23.74
C GLU A 173 -17.79 9.93 -23.62
N LEU A 174 -17.43 10.33 -22.40
CA LEU A 174 -16.26 11.18 -22.12
C LEU A 174 -14.92 10.43 -22.31
N ASP A 175 -14.91 9.11 -22.23
CA ASP A 175 -13.74 8.28 -22.54
C ASP A 175 -13.54 8.12 -24.06
N LYS A 176 -14.62 8.10 -24.84
CA LYS A 176 -14.55 8.03 -26.31
C LYS A 176 -14.19 9.36 -26.97
N SER A 177 -14.41 10.49 -26.30
CA SER A 177 -14.15 11.83 -26.84
C SER A 177 -12.70 12.32 -26.71
N ASN A 178 -11.79 11.48 -26.22
CA ASN A 178 -10.41 11.83 -25.86
C ASN A 178 -9.41 10.85 -26.49
#